data_AF-A0A444WD61-F1
#
_entry.id   AF-A0A444WD61-F1
#
_cell.length_a   1.000
_cell.length_b   1.000
_cell.length_c   1.000
_cell.angle_alpha   90.00
_cell.angle_beta   90.00
_cell.angle_gamma   90.00
#
_symmetry.space_group_name_H-M   'P 1'
#
loop_
_entity.id
_entity.type
_entity.pdbx_description
1 polymer ?
#
loop_
_entity_poly.entity_id
_entity_poly.type
_entity_poly.pdbx_seq_one_letter_code
_entity_poly.pdbx_strand_id
1 'polypeptide(L)'
;MLSHKVNTAFFLLVILLLIVLSFFVAIAWWMFLIPVLLWVIITGVGSAFIFTDYHIKAYCKNRDVKEKKIAITFDDGPTPETPKVLNLLKKHNAKATFFCIGSQIEKYPDIFKAILEDGHTVGNHTYSHSPKMGFFPAQKVKEELEVTNSLIEKYSGKKALFFRPPFGVTNPNIAKAVKATGHYVIGWNIRSLDTIIKSENRLLNRVKNRLAPGSIILLHDTSQKTVNVLEQLLVLLEQNKYEAITVNQLLNIPAYEE
;
A
#
# COMPACT_ATOMS: atom_id res chain seq x y z
N MET A 1 18.27 -6.15 -5.05
CA MET A 1 17.42 -4.96 -5.26
C MET A 1 18.17 -3.74 -4.78
N LEU A 2 18.08 -2.61 -5.49
CA LEU A 2 18.73 -1.37 -5.06
C LEU A 2 17.99 -0.83 -3.83
N SER A 3 18.65 -0.79 -2.67
CA SER A 3 18.09 -0.17 -1.46
C SER A 3 18.63 1.24 -1.29
N HIS A 4 17.92 2.08 -0.53
CA HIS A 4 18.35 3.44 -0.20
C HIS A 4 19.74 3.48 0.42
N LYS A 5 20.08 2.51 1.30
CA LYS A 5 21.40 2.45 1.93
C LYS A 5 22.51 2.16 0.91
N VAL A 6 22.28 1.19 0.02
CA VAL A 6 23.26 0.82 -1.02
C VAL A 6 23.43 1.95 -2.02
N ASN A 7 22.32 2.56 -2.46
CA ASN A 7 22.34 3.70 -3.38
C ASN A 7 23.10 4.90 -2.80
N THR A 8 22.80 5.26 -1.55
CA THR A 8 23.49 6.36 -0.86
C THR A 8 24.98 6.07 -0.67
N ALA A 9 25.35 4.85 -0.24
CA ALA A 9 26.77 4.48 -0.10
C ALA A 9 27.53 4.54 -1.44
N PHE A 10 26.90 4.07 -2.52
CA PHE A 10 27.48 4.14 -3.87
C PHE A 10 27.76 5.58 -4.31
N PHE A 11 26.76 6.48 -4.20
CA PHE A 11 26.95 7.86 -4.63
C PHE A 11 27.89 8.66 -3.72
N LEU A 12 27.94 8.35 -2.41
CA LEU A 12 28.96 8.90 -1.52
C LEU A 12 30.38 8.46 -1.92
N LEU A 13 30.56 7.20 -2.30
CA LEU A 13 31.83 6.69 -2.80
C LEU A 13 32.22 7.38 -4.12
N VAL A 14 31.27 7.56 -5.06
CA VAL A 14 31.52 8.29 -6.32
C VAL A 14 31.97 9.72 -6.06
N ILE A 15 31.30 10.44 -5.15
CA ILE A 15 31.68 11.80 -4.77
C ILE A 15 33.07 11.80 -4.11
N LEU A 16 33.35 10.85 -3.21
CA LEU A 16 34.67 10.72 -2.58
C LEU A 16 35.78 10.50 -3.61
N LEU A 17 35.57 9.61 -4.59
CA LEU A 17 36.53 9.36 -5.66
C LEU A 17 36.74 10.60 -6.55
N LEU A 18 35.68 11.37 -6.83
CA LEU A 18 35.80 12.64 -7.55
C LEU A 18 36.60 13.67 -6.73
N ILE A 19 36.40 13.74 -5.42
CA ILE A 19 37.18 14.60 -4.53
C ILE A 19 38.66 14.19 -4.58
N VAL A 20 38.97 12.89 -4.44
CA VAL A 20 40.35 12.38 -4.53
C VAL A 20 40.97 12.69 -5.88
N LEU A 21 40.25 12.47 -6.98
CA LEU A 21 40.74 12.75 -8.34
C LEU A 21 41.00 14.25 -8.57
N SER A 22 40.23 15.14 -7.92
CA SER A 22 40.38 16.59 -8.05
C SER A 22 41.72 17.13 -7.54
N PHE A 23 42.44 16.37 -6.71
CA PHE A 23 43.81 16.70 -6.29
C PHE A 23 44.84 16.44 -7.40
N PHE A 24 44.51 15.61 -8.39
CA PHE A 24 45.43 15.20 -9.46
C PHE A 24 45.06 15.80 -10.82
N VAL A 25 43.78 16.13 -11.03
CA VAL A 25 43.26 16.64 -12.31
C VAL A 25 42.29 17.78 -12.05
N ALA A 26 42.30 18.81 -12.89
CA ALA A 26 41.31 19.87 -12.85
C ALA A 26 39.91 19.32 -13.18
N ILE A 27 39.02 19.28 -12.20
CA ILE A 27 37.63 18.86 -12.34
C ILE A 27 36.73 20.08 -12.20
N ALA A 28 35.82 20.27 -13.14
CA ALA A 28 34.85 21.35 -13.06
C ALA A 28 33.85 21.12 -11.92
N TRP A 29 33.54 22.15 -11.14
CA TRP A 29 32.69 22.04 -9.94
C TRP A 29 31.30 21.44 -10.21
N TRP A 30 30.74 21.65 -11.41
CA TRP A 30 29.43 21.11 -11.79
C TRP A 30 29.44 19.58 -11.92
N MET A 31 30.60 18.96 -12.12
CA MET A 31 30.72 17.50 -12.18
C MET A 31 30.36 16.82 -10.85
N PHE A 32 30.51 17.53 -9.72
CA PHE A 32 30.06 17.06 -8.41
C PHE A 32 28.53 17.09 -8.25
N LEU A 33 27.82 17.91 -9.05
CA LEU A 33 26.36 17.96 -9.03
C LEU A 33 25.71 16.77 -9.73
N ILE A 34 26.37 16.17 -10.72
CA ILE A 34 25.85 15.01 -11.46
C ILE A 34 25.50 13.84 -10.53
N PRO A 35 26.42 13.31 -9.71
CA PRO A 35 26.09 12.18 -8.82
C PRO A 35 25.02 12.55 -7.79
N VAL A 36 25.00 13.80 -7.32
CA VAL A 36 23.96 14.28 -6.39
C VAL A 36 22.59 14.28 -7.07
N LEU A 37 22.48 14.81 -8.29
CA LEU A 37 21.24 14.84 -9.05
C LEU A 37 20.73 13.43 -9.36
N LEU A 38 21.61 12.52 -9.80
CA LEU A 38 21.26 11.13 -10.04
C LEU A 38 20.77 10.44 -8.76
N TRP A 39 21.44 10.67 -7.63
CA TRP A 39 21.01 10.16 -6.33
C TRP A 39 19.63 10.68 -5.93
N VAL A 40 19.35 11.98 -6.14
CA VAL A 40 18.04 12.59 -5.86
C VAL A 40 16.95 11.97 -6.74
N ILE A 41 17.20 11.80 -8.05
CA ILE A 41 16.25 11.19 -8.98
C ILE A 41 15.92 9.76 -8.56
N ILE A 42 16.95 8.94 -8.32
CA ILE A 42 16.78 7.53 -7.91
C ILE A 42 16.02 7.45 -6.58
N THR A 43 16.35 8.32 -5.62
CA THR A 43 15.67 8.38 -4.33
C THR A 43 14.22 8.82 -4.47
N GLY A 44 13.93 9.80 -5.33
CA GLY A 44 12.57 10.24 -5.62
C GLY A 44 11.73 9.13 -6.24
N VAL A 45 12.26 8.43 -7.24
CA VAL A 45 11.61 7.27 -7.86
C VAL A 45 11.39 6.15 -6.84
N GLY A 46 12.41 5.77 -6.07
CA GLY A 46 12.29 4.73 -5.04
C GLY A 46 11.27 5.08 -3.95
N SER A 47 11.11 6.38 -3.64
CA SER A 47 10.11 6.85 -2.68
C SER A 47 8.69 6.83 -3.24
N ALA A 48 8.52 7.10 -4.54
CA ALA A 48 7.22 7.19 -5.21
C ALA A 48 6.64 5.81 -5.60
N PHE A 49 7.48 4.78 -5.74
CA PHE A 49 7.07 3.46 -6.20
C PHE A 49 7.32 2.38 -5.17
N ILE A 50 6.27 2.04 -4.41
CA ILE A 50 6.29 1.06 -3.32
C ILE A 50 6.82 -0.33 -3.72
N PHE A 51 6.64 -0.75 -4.98
CA PHE A 51 7.08 -2.06 -5.46
C PHE A 51 8.61 -2.20 -5.61
N THR A 52 9.37 -1.13 -5.42
CA THR A 52 10.84 -1.13 -5.55
C THR A 52 11.56 -1.64 -4.30
N ASP A 53 10.84 -1.81 -3.19
CA ASP A 53 11.33 -1.96 -1.81
C ASP A 53 12.55 -1.08 -1.46
N TYR A 54 12.61 0.12 -2.03
CA TYR A 54 13.81 0.97 -1.92
C TYR A 54 14.09 1.40 -0.48
N HIS A 55 13.05 1.77 0.27
CA HIS A 55 13.16 2.15 1.69
C HIS A 55 12.71 1.06 2.66
N ILE A 56 11.74 0.23 2.25
CA ILE A 56 11.11 -0.79 3.07
C ILE A 56 10.55 -1.91 2.18
N LYS A 57 10.63 -3.16 2.66
CA LYS A 57 10.01 -4.31 1.99
C LYS A 57 8.50 -4.17 1.98
N ALA A 58 7.90 -4.17 0.79
CA ALA A 58 6.46 -4.09 0.60
C ALA A 58 5.93 -5.28 -0.20
N TYR A 59 4.92 -5.94 0.36
CA TYR A 59 4.28 -7.08 -0.30
C TYR A 59 3.26 -6.57 -1.31
N CYS A 60 3.65 -6.54 -2.59
CA CYS A 60 2.80 -6.02 -3.68
C CYS A 60 2.08 -7.12 -4.49
N LYS A 61 2.52 -8.37 -4.38
CA LYS A 61 1.93 -9.58 -4.97
C LYS A 61 2.59 -10.82 -4.38
N ASN A 62 1.95 -11.99 -4.51
CA ASN A 62 2.60 -13.28 -4.30
C ASN A 62 3.01 -13.87 -5.67
N ARG A 63 4.28 -14.21 -5.88
CA ARG A 63 4.74 -14.81 -7.16
C ARG A 63 4.64 -16.35 -7.16
N ASP A 64 4.49 -16.93 -5.98
CA ASP A 64 4.54 -18.37 -5.78
C ASP A 64 3.14 -19.00 -5.92
N VAL A 65 2.08 -18.20 -5.71
CA VAL A 65 0.70 -18.60 -6.00
C VAL A 65 0.52 -18.87 -7.49
N LYS A 66 0.16 -20.12 -7.83
CA LYS A 66 -0.13 -20.55 -9.21
C LYS A 66 -1.62 -20.75 -9.45
N GLU A 67 -2.38 -20.98 -8.40
CA GLU A 67 -3.83 -21.01 -8.41
C GLU A 67 -4.37 -19.64 -8.77
N LYS A 68 -5.57 -19.59 -9.34
CA LYS A 68 -6.26 -18.34 -9.70
C LYS A 68 -6.80 -17.62 -8.46
N LYS A 69 -5.93 -17.35 -7.48
CA LYS A 69 -6.24 -16.60 -6.27
C LYS A 69 -5.68 -15.19 -6.36
N ILE A 70 -6.46 -14.21 -5.97
CA ILE A 70 -6.07 -12.79 -5.92
C ILE A 70 -6.59 -12.16 -4.63
N ALA A 71 -6.08 -10.98 -4.29
CA ALA A 71 -6.62 -10.16 -3.21
C ALA A 71 -7.18 -8.85 -3.77
N ILE A 72 -8.44 -8.58 -3.47
CA ILE A 72 -9.05 -7.26 -3.64
C ILE A 72 -8.81 -6.48 -2.35
N THR A 73 -8.31 -5.26 -2.48
CA THR A 73 -8.05 -4.38 -1.34
C THR A 73 -8.70 -3.02 -1.53
N PHE A 74 -9.19 -2.45 -0.43
CA PHE A 74 -9.83 -1.14 -0.38
C PHE A 74 -9.07 -0.22 0.57
N ASP A 75 -8.76 0.99 0.12
CA ASP A 75 -8.18 2.05 0.95
C ASP A 75 -9.24 3.11 1.28
N ASP A 76 -9.00 3.85 2.37
CA ASP A 76 -9.70 5.06 2.85
C ASP A 76 -10.97 4.85 3.69
N GLY A 77 -11.56 3.66 3.65
CA GLY A 77 -12.74 3.33 4.46
C GLY A 77 -12.50 3.30 5.98
N PRO A 78 -13.53 3.01 6.77
CA PRO A 78 -14.92 2.84 6.35
C PRO A 78 -15.58 4.14 5.87
N THR A 79 -16.57 4.03 4.99
CA THR A 79 -17.39 5.13 4.47
C THR A 79 -18.86 4.71 4.33
N PRO A 80 -19.79 5.62 4.00
CA PRO A 80 -21.17 5.25 3.67
C PRO A 80 -21.31 4.31 2.46
N GLU A 81 -20.30 4.18 1.61
CA GLU A 81 -20.30 3.25 0.46
C GLU A 81 -19.83 1.83 0.84
N THR A 82 -19.06 1.69 1.92
CA THR A 82 -18.53 0.39 2.38
C THR A 82 -19.60 -0.68 2.55
N PRO A 83 -20.81 -0.42 3.12
CA PRO A 83 -21.85 -1.45 3.23
C PRO A 83 -22.28 -2.04 1.88
N LYS A 84 -22.28 -1.25 0.79
CA LYS A 84 -22.58 -1.75 -0.56
C LYS A 84 -21.47 -2.67 -1.07
N VAL A 85 -20.21 -2.33 -0.78
CA VAL A 85 -19.04 -3.18 -1.06
C VAL A 85 -19.16 -4.52 -0.33
N LEU A 86 -19.46 -4.50 0.98
CA LEU A 86 -19.64 -5.71 1.78
C LEU A 86 -20.74 -6.62 1.24
N ASN A 87 -21.91 -6.05 0.89
CA ASN A 87 -23.01 -6.79 0.30
C ASN A 87 -22.63 -7.48 -1.02
N LEU A 88 -21.88 -6.80 -1.89
CA LEU A 88 -21.38 -7.40 -3.13
C LEU A 88 -20.38 -8.53 -2.86
N LEU A 89 -19.41 -8.30 -1.97
CA LEU A 89 -18.44 -9.34 -1.60
C LEU A 89 -19.14 -10.58 -1.04
N LYS A 90 -20.14 -10.41 -0.17
CA LYS A 90 -20.95 -11.49 0.38
C LYS A 90 -21.75 -12.24 -0.69
N LYS A 91 -22.41 -11.52 -1.60
CA LYS A 91 -23.19 -12.09 -2.72
C LYS A 91 -22.33 -13.00 -3.60
N HIS A 92 -21.08 -12.64 -3.82
CA HIS A 92 -20.13 -13.35 -4.66
C HIS A 92 -19.19 -14.30 -3.88
N ASN A 93 -19.46 -14.54 -2.58
CA ASN A 93 -18.62 -15.34 -1.69
C ASN A 93 -17.12 -14.97 -1.74
N ALA A 94 -16.83 -13.67 -1.90
CA ALA A 94 -15.50 -13.11 -1.99
C ALA A 94 -15.05 -12.52 -0.66
N LYS A 95 -13.74 -12.57 -0.37
CA LYS A 95 -13.13 -11.85 0.74
C LYS A 95 -12.16 -10.78 0.24
N ALA A 96 -12.01 -9.72 1.04
CA ALA A 96 -11.16 -8.58 0.73
C ALA A 96 -10.36 -8.14 1.96
N THR A 97 -9.42 -7.21 1.76
CA THR A 97 -8.70 -6.55 2.84
C THR A 97 -8.89 -5.04 2.77
N PHE A 98 -9.30 -4.43 3.89
CA PHE A 98 -9.59 -3.00 4.01
C PHE A 98 -8.48 -2.30 4.79
N PHE A 99 -7.81 -1.32 4.19
CA PHE A 99 -6.87 -0.45 4.88
C PHE A 99 -7.63 0.78 5.35
N CYS A 100 -7.98 0.78 6.63
CA CYS A 100 -8.87 1.77 7.19
C CYS A 100 -8.12 2.97 7.78
N ILE A 101 -8.66 4.17 7.54
CA ILE A 101 -8.17 5.40 8.14
C ILE A 101 -8.72 5.49 9.58
N GLY A 102 -7.86 5.76 10.56
CA GLY A 102 -8.26 5.81 11.97
C GLY A 102 -9.43 6.78 12.25
N SER A 103 -9.37 8.00 11.73
CA SER A 103 -10.48 8.97 11.89
C SER A 103 -11.80 8.51 11.26
N GLN A 104 -11.75 7.65 10.24
CA GLN A 104 -12.94 7.05 9.64
C GLN A 104 -13.48 5.90 10.48
N ILE A 105 -12.62 5.11 11.12
CA ILE A 105 -13.03 4.08 12.11
C ILE A 105 -13.82 4.74 13.25
N GLU A 106 -13.35 5.87 13.78
CA GLU A 106 -14.07 6.61 14.83
C GLU A 106 -15.42 7.14 14.37
N LYS A 107 -15.49 7.59 13.11
CA LYS A 107 -16.70 8.15 12.53
C LYS A 107 -17.75 7.09 12.20
N TYR A 108 -17.32 5.89 11.78
CA TYR A 108 -18.20 4.81 11.35
C TYR A 108 -17.85 3.46 12.02
N PRO A 109 -17.91 3.37 13.37
CA PRO A 109 -17.47 2.19 14.10
C PRO A 109 -18.32 0.94 13.81
N ASP A 110 -19.61 1.11 13.52
CA ASP A 110 -20.49 -0.02 13.19
C ASP A 110 -20.19 -0.60 11.80
N ILE A 111 -19.89 0.26 10.83
CA ILE A 111 -19.44 -0.17 9.49
C ILE A 111 -18.10 -0.89 9.61
N PHE A 112 -17.18 -0.38 10.42
CA PHE A 112 -15.90 -1.03 10.69
C PHE A 112 -16.06 -2.44 11.27
N LYS A 113 -16.94 -2.62 12.27
CA LYS A 113 -17.22 -3.94 12.85
C LYS A 113 -17.81 -4.89 11.81
N ALA A 114 -18.73 -4.42 10.97
CA ALA A 114 -19.33 -5.22 9.91
C ALA A 114 -18.28 -5.78 8.92
N ILE A 115 -17.22 -5.03 8.61
CA ILE A 115 -16.10 -5.53 7.78
C ILE A 115 -15.52 -6.82 8.38
N LEU A 116 -15.27 -6.83 9.69
CA LEU A 116 -14.66 -7.95 10.41
C LEU A 116 -15.64 -9.11 10.63
N GLU A 117 -16.89 -8.80 10.96
CA GLU A 117 -17.97 -9.78 11.15
C GLU A 117 -18.25 -10.57 9.86
N ASP A 118 -18.17 -9.92 8.70
CA ASP A 118 -18.26 -10.58 7.39
C ASP A 118 -16.97 -11.35 7.01
N GLY A 119 -15.98 -11.45 7.91
CA GLY A 119 -14.77 -12.26 7.75
C GLY A 119 -13.73 -11.66 6.81
N HIS A 120 -13.76 -10.34 6.59
CA HIS A 120 -12.69 -9.64 5.89
C HIS A 120 -11.54 -9.32 6.83
N THR A 121 -10.42 -8.87 6.25
CA THR A 121 -9.25 -8.44 7.02
C THR A 121 -9.15 -6.92 7.00
N VAL A 122 -8.66 -6.36 8.10
CA VAL A 122 -8.40 -4.92 8.25
C VAL A 122 -6.91 -4.70 8.45
N GLY A 123 -6.38 -3.67 7.79
CA GLY A 123 -5.06 -3.10 8.04
C GLY A 123 -5.14 -1.60 8.35
N ASN A 124 -4.02 -1.06 8.80
CA ASN A 124 -3.84 0.34 9.16
C ASN A 124 -3.57 1.21 7.92
N HIS A 125 -4.26 2.34 7.79
CA HIS A 125 -4.04 3.34 6.74
C HIS A 125 -3.76 4.75 7.26
N THR A 126 -3.05 4.85 8.40
CA THR A 126 -2.83 6.08 9.19
C THR A 126 -4.11 6.64 9.79
N TYR A 127 -3.98 7.61 10.70
CA TYR A 127 -5.13 8.17 11.40
C TYR A 127 -5.79 9.27 10.58
N SER A 128 -4.97 10.17 10.00
CA SER A 128 -5.44 11.38 9.32
C SER A 128 -5.40 11.30 7.80
N HIS A 129 -4.64 10.34 7.24
CA HIS A 129 -4.35 10.27 5.80
C HIS A 129 -3.86 11.63 5.24
N SER A 130 -2.98 12.30 6.00
CA SER A 130 -2.52 13.65 5.67
C SER A 130 -1.80 13.69 4.32
N PRO A 131 -2.06 14.69 3.44
CA PRO A 131 -1.26 14.89 2.23
C PRO A 131 0.21 15.22 2.53
N LYS A 132 0.52 15.62 3.78
CA LYS A 132 1.88 15.91 4.24
C LYS A 132 2.60 14.68 4.81
N MET A 133 1.99 13.50 4.77
CA MET A 133 2.53 12.27 5.38
C MET A 133 3.98 11.98 4.97
N GLY A 134 4.32 12.19 3.69
CA GLY A 134 5.67 11.99 3.16
C GLY A 134 6.75 12.91 3.77
N PHE A 135 6.35 13.98 4.48
CA PHE A 135 7.24 14.94 5.12
C PHE A 135 7.25 14.84 6.64
N PHE A 136 6.45 13.95 7.22
CA PHE A 136 6.42 13.79 8.67
C PHE A 136 7.74 13.20 9.19
N PRO A 137 8.21 13.65 10.37
CA PRO A 137 9.27 12.96 11.07
C PRO A 137 8.79 11.57 11.51
N ALA A 138 9.73 10.63 11.68
CA ALA A 138 9.40 9.24 12.03
C ALA A 138 8.50 9.12 13.27
N GLN A 139 8.69 9.98 14.28
CA GLN A 139 7.88 9.99 15.49
C GLN A 139 6.40 10.30 15.21
N LYS A 140 6.13 11.30 14.36
CA LYS A 140 4.76 11.65 13.97
C LYS A 140 4.11 10.56 13.10
N VAL A 141 4.89 9.91 12.22
CA VAL A 141 4.38 8.74 11.49
C VAL A 141 4.04 7.61 12.47
N LYS A 142 4.88 7.37 13.47
CA LYS A 142 4.63 6.35 14.49
C LYS A 142 3.33 6.63 15.26
N GLU A 143 3.10 7.88 15.67
CA GLU A 143 1.86 8.30 16.34
C GLU A 143 0.61 8.04 15.48
N GLU A 144 0.66 8.39 14.19
CA GLU A 144 -0.44 8.10 13.24
C GLU A 144 -0.78 6.60 13.17
N LEU A 145 0.24 5.74 13.23
CA LEU A 145 0.06 4.29 13.23
C LEU A 145 -0.50 3.79 14.57
N GLU A 146 0.08 4.22 15.70
CA GLU A 146 -0.31 3.77 17.04
C GLU A 146 -1.74 4.18 17.41
N VAL A 147 -2.16 5.41 17.05
CA VAL A 147 -3.54 5.85 17.26
C VAL A 147 -4.51 4.97 16.46
N THR A 148 -4.19 4.71 15.19
CA THR A 148 -5.03 3.87 14.33
C THR A 148 -5.07 2.42 14.81
N ASN A 149 -3.94 1.87 15.26
CA ASN A 149 -3.89 0.53 15.86
C ASN A 149 -4.75 0.44 17.12
N SER A 150 -4.68 1.46 17.98
CA SER A 150 -5.50 1.51 19.20
C SER A 150 -6.99 1.52 18.88
N LEU A 151 -7.40 2.19 17.80
CA LEU A 151 -8.78 2.20 17.32
C LEU A 151 -9.20 0.84 16.75
N ILE A 152 -8.34 0.22 15.93
CA ILE A 152 -8.58 -1.13 15.41
C ILE A 152 -8.75 -2.10 16.58
N GLU A 153 -7.84 -2.10 17.55
CA GLU A 153 -7.90 -2.97 18.73
C GLU A 153 -9.15 -2.70 19.57
N LYS A 154 -9.47 -1.43 19.84
CA LYS A 154 -10.67 -1.04 20.59
C LYS A 154 -11.97 -1.60 20.01
N TYR A 155 -12.13 -1.58 18.68
CA TYR A 155 -13.38 -1.99 18.04
C TYR A 155 -13.40 -3.45 17.56
N SER A 156 -12.25 -4.13 17.50
CA SER A 156 -12.14 -5.50 17.00
C SER A 156 -11.59 -6.52 18.00
N GLY A 157 -10.92 -6.06 19.06
CA GLY A 157 -10.11 -6.91 19.94
C GLY A 157 -8.85 -7.47 19.26
N LYS A 158 -8.48 -6.98 18.07
CA LYS A 158 -7.35 -7.47 17.28
C LYS A 158 -6.28 -6.39 17.12
N LYS A 159 -5.02 -6.78 17.23
CA LYS A 159 -3.87 -5.90 16.97
C LYS A 159 -3.39 -6.05 15.54
N ALA A 160 -3.64 -5.05 14.70
CA ALA A 160 -3.30 -5.13 13.28
C ALA A 160 -1.78 -5.14 13.03
N LEU A 161 -1.34 -6.05 12.16
CA LEU A 161 0.05 -6.14 11.68
C LEU A 161 0.20 -5.59 10.26
N PHE A 162 -0.89 -5.32 9.54
CA PHE A 162 -0.82 -4.79 8.18
C PHE A 162 -0.89 -3.27 8.18
N PHE A 163 -0.03 -2.65 7.39
CA PHE A 163 -0.05 -1.22 7.11
C PHE A 163 0.10 -0.97 5.62
N ARG A 164 -0.66 -0.01 5.10
CA ARG A 164 -0.44 0.53 3.76
C ARG A 164 -0.16 2.03 3.84
N PRO A 165 0.96 2.53 3.30
CA PRO A 165 1.26 3.95 3.34
C PRO A 165 0.33 4.74 2.41
N PRO A 166 -0.19 5.89 2.86
CA PRO A 166 -0.93 6.83 2.01
C PRO A 166 -0.20 7.10 0.71
N PHE A 167 -0.95 7.07 -0.40
CA PHE A 167 -0.45 7.28 -1.77
C PHE A 167 0.62 6.29 -2.25
N GLY A 168 0.98 5.27 -1.46
CA GLY A 168 2.08 4.34 -1.76
C GLY A 168 3.47 4.95 -1.57
N VAL A 169 3.58 6.11 -0.93
CA VAL A 169 4.87 6.80 -0.74
C VAL A 169 5.61 6.17 0.44
N THR A 170 6.88 5.85 0.23
CA THR A 170 7.78 5.37 1.29
C THR A 170 9.01 6.26 1.41
N ASN A 171 9.57 6.36 2.61
CA ASN A 171 10.80 7.11 2.88
C ASN A 171 11.47 6.56 4.16
N PRO A 172 12.67 7.03 4.54
CA PRO A 172 13.36 6.54 5.73
C PRO A 172 12.59 6.77 7.05
N ASN A 173 11.81 7.85 7.15
CA ASN A 173 11.01 8.15 8.35
C ASN A 173 9.85 7.15 8.51
N ILE A 174 9.13 6.86 7.42
CA ILE A 174 8.07 5.84 7.38
C ILE A 174 8.68 4.47 7.67
N ALA A 175 9.81 4.12 7.05
CA ALA A 175 10.49 2.84 7.31
C ALA A 175 10.89 2.67 8.78
N LYS A 176 11.39 3.75 9.42
CA LYS A 176 11.74 3.75 10.86
C LYS A 176 10.50 3.55 11.74
N ALA A 177 9.40 4.25 11.43
CA ALA A 177 8.15 4.13 12.17
C ALA A 177 7.53 2.73 12.03
N VAL A 178 7.47 2.19 10.81
CA VAL A 178 6.95 0.83 10.55
C VAL A 178 7.78 -0.22 11.27
N LYS A 179 9.11 -0.08 11.29
CA LYS A 179 9.97 -0.98 12.07
C LYS A 179 9.66 -0.91 13.56
N ALA A 180 9.40 0.29 14.09
CA ALA A 180 9.10 0.49 15.50
C ALA A 180 7.72 -0.05 15.90
N THR A 181 6.77 -0.13 14.97
CA THR A 181 5.40 -0.61 15.21
C THR A 181 5.16 -2.04 14.70
N GLY A 182 6.17 -2.70 14.15
CA GLY A 182 6.11 -4.12 13.77
C GLY A 182 5.27 -4.47 12.54
N HIS A 183 4.84 -3.49 11.74
CA HIS A 183 3.91 -3.77 10.64
C HIS A 183 4.60 -4.39 9.40
N TYR A 184 3.86 -5.25 8.71
CA TYR A 184 4.07 -5.59 7.31
C TYR A 184 3.50 -4.51 6.40
N VAL A 185 4.33 -3.99 5.49
CA VAL A 185 3.87 -3.04 4.47
C VAL A 185 3.22 -3.80 3.32
N ILE A 186 1.95 -3.52 3.05
CA ILE A 186 1.21 -4.11 1.94
C ILE A 186 1.04 -3.09 0.83
N GLY A 187 1.61 -3.38 -0.33
CA GLY A 187 1.45 -2.58 -1.54
C GLY A 187 0.43 -3.19 -2.49
N TRP A 188 0.63 -2.96 -3.79
CA TRP A 188 -0.20 -3.51 -4.87
C TRP A 188 0.62 -3.65 -6.15
N ASN A 189 0.26 -4.59 -7.02
CA ASN A 189 0.74 -4.65 -8.39
C ASN A 189 -0.29 -4.13 -9.41
N ILE A 190 -1.58 -4.09 -9.04
CA ILE A 190 -2.66 -3.59 -9.90
C ILE A 190 -3.32 -2.36 -9.25
N ARG A 191 -2.95 -1.17 -9.72
CA ARG A 191 -3.61 0.09 -9.35
C ARG A 191 -4.77 0.39 -10.30
N SER A 192 -6.00 0.40 -9.79
CA SER A 192 -7.23 0.70 -10.56
C SER A 192 -7.29 2.14 -11.06
N LEU A 193 -6.77 3.09 -10.27
CA LEU A 193 -6.96 4.55 -10.47
C LEU A 193 -8.45 4.95 -10.44
N ASP A 194 -9.23 4.26 -9.62
CA ASP A 194 -10.65 4.52 -9.42
C ASP A 194 -10.94 5.91 -8.83
N THR A 195 -10.01 6.54 -8.14
CA THR A 195 -10.14 7.94 -7.70
C THR A 195 -9.94 8.97 -8.82
N ILE A 196 -9.40 8.57 -9.99
CA ILE A 196 -9.04 9.49 -11.09
C ILE A 196 -9.85 9.18 -12.35
N ILE A 197 -9.95 7.91 -12.73
CA ILE A 197 -10.63 7.48 -13.95
C ILE A 197 -12.14 7.60 -13.76
N LYS A 198 -12.81 8.38 -14.63
CA LYS A 198 -14.26 8.58 -14.58
C LYS A 198 -15.07 7.43 -15.22
N SER A 199 -14.49 6.77 -16.22
CA SER A 199 -15.17 5.70 -16.96
C SER A 199 -15.00 4.35 -16.28
N GLU A 200 -16.10 3.72 -15.88
CA GLU A 200 -16.14 2.38 -15.29
C GLU A 200 -15.49 1.33 -16.21
N ASN A 201 -15.82 1.34 -17.50
CA ASN A 201 -15.24 0.42 -18.49
C ASN A 201 -13.71 0.55 -18.60
N ARG A 202 -13.18 1.79 -18.63
CA ARG A 202 -11.72 2.01 -18.67
C ARG A 202 -11.03 1.50 -17.41
N LEU A 203 -11.65 1.72 -16.26
CA LEU A 203 -11.16 1.29 -14.97
C LEU A 203 -11.15 -0.25 -14.89
N LEU A 204 -12.26 -0.90 -15.24
CA LEU A 204 -12.37 -2.37 -15.27
C LEU A 204 -11.34 -2.98 -16.21
N ASN A 205 -11.21 -2.48 -17.43
CA ASN A 205 -10.23 -2.98 -18.41
C ASN A 205 -8.79 -2.84 -17.89
N ARG A 206 -8.50 -1.76 -17.15
CA ARG A 206 -7.19 -1.54 -16.53
C ARG A 206 -6.86 -2.58 -15.44
N VAL A 207 -7.87 -3.09 -14.72
CA VAL A 207 -7.69 -4.19 -13.77
C VAL A 207 -7.60 -5.52 -14.51
N LYS A 208 -8.60 -5.82 -15.36
CA LYS A 208 -8.72 -7.04 -16.16
C LYS A 208 -7.44 -7.39 -16.93
N ASN A 209 -6.86 -6.42 -17.65
CA ASN A 209 -5.71 -6.66 -18.51
C ASN A 209 -4.41 -6.98 -17.76
N ARG A 210 -4.39 -6.84 -16.43
CA ARG A 210 -3.22 -7.11 -15.59
C ARG A 210 -3.48 -8.22 -14.57
N LEU A 211 -4.67 -8.83 -14.60
CA LEU A 211 -5.06 -9.87 -13.68
C LEU A 211 -4.17 -11.10 -13.87
N ALA A 212 -3.59 -11.57 -12.77
CA ALA A 212 -2.78 -12.77 -12.73
C ALA A 212 -2.86 -13.40 -11.33
N PRO A 213 -2.64 -14.73 -11.19
CA PRO A 213 -2.43 -15.39 -9.91
C PRO A 213 -1.52 -14.60 -8.97
N GLY A 214 -1.91 -14.51 -7.70
CA GLY A 214 -1.13 -13.82 -6.68
C GLY A 214 -1.21 -12.30 -6.70
N SER A 215 -2.06 -11.70 -7.54
CA SER A 215 -2.17 -10.24 -7.62
C SER A 215 -2.89 -9.62 -6.42
N ILE A 216 -2.45 -8.41 -6.04
CA ILE A 216 -3.10 -7.52 -5.09
C ILE A 216 -3.62 -6.30 -5.86
N ILE A 217 -4.94 -6.10 -5.82
CA ILE A 217 -5.66 -5.05 -6.52
C ILE A 217 -5.99 -3.93 -5.53
N LEU A 218 -5.64 -2.70 -5.88
CA LEU A 218 -6.01 -1.49 -5.12
C LEU A 218 -7.27 -0.85 -5.70
N LEU A 219 -8.30 -0.71 -4.87
CA LEU A 219 -9.53 0.07 -5.05
C LEU A 219 -9.75 0.97 -3.82
N HIS A 220 -10.76 1.83 -3.85
CA HIS A 220 -11.20 2.65 -2.72
C HIS A 220 -12.71 2.52 -2.56
N ASP A 221 -13.19 2.26 -1.35
CA ASP A 221 -14.61 2.12 -1.03
C ASP A 221 -15.26 3.48 -0.73
N THR A 222 -14.96 4.48 -1.56
CA THR A 222 -15.32 5.89 -1.34
C THR A 222 -16.33 6.44 -2.36
N SER A 223 -16.73 5.63 -3.36
CA SER A 223 -17.64 6.09 -4.42
C SER A 223 -18.52 4.98 -4.99
N GLN A 224 -19.75 5.35 -5.40
CA GLN A 224 -20.67 4.45 -6.12
C GLN A 224 -20.06 3.87 -7.40
N LYS A 225 -19.21 4.63 -8.10
CA LYS A 225 -18.50 4.15 -9.28
C LYS A 225 -17.62 2.94 -8.97
N THR A 226 -16.91 2.97 -7.84
CA THR A 226 -16.08 1.82 -7.43
C THR A 226 -16.95 0.62 -7.07
N VAL A 227 -18.13 0.84 -6.46
CA VAL A 227 -19.12 -0.22 -6.19
C VAL A 227 -19.58 -0.89 -7.50
N ASN A 228 -19.95 -0.10 -8.51
CA ASN A 228 -20.38 -0.63 -9.82
C ASN A 228 -19.27 -1.42 -10.52
N VAL A 229 -18.04 -0.92 -10.45
CA VAL A 229 -16.87 -1.63 -11.00
C VAL A 229 -16.58 -2.91 -10.23
N LEU A 230 -16.74 -2.91 -8.90
CA LEU A 230 -16.54 -4.09 -8.08
C LEU A 230 -17.51 -5.20 -8.49
N GLU A 231 -18.79 -4.90 -8.71
CA GLU A 231 -19.76 -5.89 -9.18
C GLU A 231 -19.32 -6.51 -10.51
N GLN A 232 -18.93 -5.68 -11.48
CA GLN A 232 -18.42 -6.16 -12.77
C GLN A 232 -17.13 -6.98 -12.63
N LEU A 233 -16.24 -6.57 -11.72
CA LEU A 233 -15.00 -7.29 -11.43
C LEU A 233 -15.29 -8.66 -10.81
N LEU A 234 -16.21 -8.76 -9.85
CA LEU A 234 -16.57 -10.02 -9.21
C LEU A 234 -17.16 -11.02 -10.21
N VAL A 235 -18.08 -10.58 -11.09
CA VAL A 235 -18.60 -11.40 -12.19
C VAL A 235 -17.48 -11.87 -13.13
N LEU A 236 -16.54 -10.97 -13.48
CA LEU A 236 -15.39 -11.34 -14.30
C LEU A 236 -14.51 -12.39 -13.61
N LEU A 237 -14.26 -12.26 -12.30
CA LEU A 237 -13.46 -13.21 -11.54
C LEU A 237 -14.11 -14.60 -11.54
N GLU A 238 -15.41 -14.68 -11.26
CA GLU A 238 -16.17 -15.94 -11.30
C GLU A 238 -16.10 -16.62 -12.68
N GLN A 239 -16.37 -15.86 -13.75
CA GLN A 239 -16.29 -16.37 -15.13
C GLN A 239 -14.91 -16.92 -15.49
N ASN A 240 -13.85 -16.30 -14.94
CA ASN A 240 -12.48 -16.71 -15.18
C ASN A 240 -11.94 -17.70 -14.14
N LYS A 241 -12.80 -18.17 -13.22
CA LYS A 241 -12.48 -19.08 -12.11
C LYS A 241 -11.39 -18.54 -11.19
N TYR A 242 -11.43 -17.24 -10.92
CA TYR A 242 -10.61 -16.61 -9.91
C TYR A 242 -11.34 -16.56 -8.56
N GLU A 243 -10.60 -16.79 -7.49
CA GLU A 243 -11.06 -16.66 -6.11
C GLU A 243 -10.46 -15.39 -5.49
N ALA A 244 -11.30 -14.55 -4.90
CA ALA A 244 -10.88 -13.37 -4.17
C ALA A 244 -10.76 -13.71 -2.67
N ILE A 245 -9.53 -13.69 -2.18
CA ILE A 245 -9.16 -14.01 -0.80
C ILE A 245 -8.53 -12.79 -0.11
N THR A 246 -8.37 -12.85 1.21
CA THR A 246 -7.71 -11.76 1.95
C THR A 246 -6.20 -11.75 1.72
N VAL A 247 -5.55 -10.62 1.98
CA VAL A 247 -4.11 -10.45 1.80
C VAL A 247 -3.30 -11.44 2.66
N ASN A 248 -3.70 -11.69 3.91
CA ASN A 248 -3.02 -12.65 4.78
C ASN A 248 -3.10 -14.08 4.24
N GLN A 249 -4.23 -14.48 3.67
CA GLN A 249 -4.37 -15.77 3.02
C GLN A 249 -3.50 -15.86 1.76
N LEU A 250 -3.49 -14.79 0.95
CA LEU A 250 -2.73 -14.75 -0.30
C LEU A 250 -1.21 -14.77 -0.08
N LEU A 251 -0.73 -14.06 0.94
CA LEU A 251 0.69 -13.90 1.24
C LEU A 251 1.20 -14.92 2.27
N ASN A 252 0.31 -15.66 2.93
CA ASN A 252 0.62 -16.56 4.04
C ASN A 252 1.41 -15.86 5.18
N ILE A 253 0.92 -14.70 5.60
CA ILE A 253 1.47 -13.92 6.73
C ILE A 253 0.32 -13.46 7.65
N PRO A 254 0.51 -13.36 8.97
CA PRO A 254 -0.56 -13.00 9.89
C PRO A 254 -0.97 -11.53 9.72
N ALA A 255 -2.28 -11.27 9.69
CA ALA A 255 -2.84 -9.91 9.67
C ALA A 255 -2.94 -9.29 11.07
N TYR A 256 -2.91 -10.11 12.12
CA TYR A 256 -3.08 -9.70 13.51
C TYR A 256 -2.06 -10.42 14.39
N GLU A 257 -1.68 -9.82 15.53
CA GLU A 257 -0.91 -10.52 16.57
C GLU A 257 -1.73 -11.70 17.13
N GLU A 258 -1.02 -12.80 17.44
CA GLU A 258 -1.57 -13.98 18.11
C GLU A 258 -1.83 -13.72 19.61
#